data_AF-A0A1F3SRC9-F1
#
_entry.id   AF-A0A1F3SRC9-F1
#
_cell.length_a   1.000
_cell.length_b   1.000
_cell.length_c   1.000
_cell.angle_alpha   90.00
_cell.angle_beta   90.00
_cell.angle_gamma   90.00
#
_symmetry.space_group_name_H-M   'P 1'
#
loop_
_entity.id
_entity.type
_entity.pdbx_description
1 polymer ?
#
loop_
_entity_poly.entity_id
_entity_poly.type
_entity_poly.pdbx_seq_one_letter_code
_entity_poly.pdbx_strand_id
1 'polypeptide(L)'
;MEASTLNLLKMNNALPRPQLFLICENMIRKDLEIFRIQDRMVDLFNEIEFFSRHEDEFSSIDFALELAFGKKIDEVDEKIVGIVGEIALNAAFFYRRGKIQGDVIEYISLTAKKITEIIFTASLETTPDMATVKCLELFHKNFPNLEIEYVNNIYAQLGKRQDLRVFNIPGDGTFGGGG
;
A
#
# COMPACT_ATOMS: atom_id res chain seq x y z
N MET A 1 29.91 -15.45 0.62
CA MET A 1 29.60 -14.10 1.13
C MET A 1 28.30 -14.19 1.87
N GLU A 2 28.33 -14.12 3.19
CA GLU A 2 27.10 -13.99 3.98
C GLU A 2 26.55 -12.59 3.67
N ALA A 3 25.40 -12.52 3.00
CA ALA A 3 24.68 -11.27 2.84
C ALA A 3 24.41 -10.74 4.24
N SER A 4 24.96 -9.57 4.59
CA SER A 4 24.73 -8.98 5.89
C SER A 4 23.23 -8.78 6.03
N THR A 5 22.58 -9.63 6.81
CA THR A 5 21.13 -9.59 6.97
C THR A 5 20.84 -8.24 7.60
N LEU A 6 20.22 -7.35 6.83
CA LEU A 6 19.87 -6.02 7.29
C LEU A 6 19.16 -6.19 8.64
N ASN A 7 19.74 -5.65 9.71
CA ASN A 7 19.16 -5.81 11.03
C ASN A 7 18.02 -4.79 11.15
N LEU A 8 16.86 -5.15 10.59
CA LEU A 8 15.64 -4.33 10.55
C LEU A 8 15.26 -3.84 11.97
N LEU A 9 15.47 -4.68 12.98
CA LEU A 9 15.27 -4.32 14.39
C LEU A 9 16.22 -3.20 14.87
N LYS A 10 17.47 -3.15 14.40
CA LYS A 10 18.38 -2.02 14.69
C LYS A 10 17.98 -0.76 13.92
N MET A 11 17.58 -0.87 12.66
CA MET A 11 17.22 0.31 11.85
C MET A 11 15.92 0.96 12.32
N ASN A 12 14.92 0.17 12.72
CA ASN A 12 13.66 0.70 13.22
C ASN A 12 13.79 1.38 14.59
N ASN A 13 14.85 1.07 15.35
CA ASN A 13 15.14 1.68 16.66
C ASN A 13 16.20 2.79 16.61
N ALA A 14 16.91 2.98 15.50
CA ALA A 14 18.02 3.94 15.41
C ALA A 14 17.61 5.30 14.84
N LEU A 15 16.55 5.36 14.03
CA LEU A 15 16.11 6.58 13.36
C LEU A 15 14.72 7.01 13.81
N PRO A 16 14.47 8.32 13.99
CA PRO A 16 13.12 8.84 14.19
C PRO A 16 12.19 8.47 13.04
N ARG A 17 10.94 8.12 13.36
CA ARG A 17 9.91 7.74 12.38
C ARG A 17 9.74 8.74 11.21
N PRO A 18 9.82 10.06 11.39
CA PRO A 18 9.78 11.01 10.26
C PRO A 18 10.96 10.85 9.29
N GLN A 19 12.14 10.45 9.78
CA GLN A 19 13.29 10.19 8.91
C GLN A 19 13.10 8.88 8.13
N LEU A 20 12.59 7.83 8.78
CA LEU A 20 12.24 6.58 8.11
C LEU A 20 11.19 6.81 7.01
N PHE A 21 10.19 7.65 7.28
CA PHE A 21 9.20 8.07 6.31
C PHE A 21 9.86 8.69 5.07
N LEU A 22 10.73 9.70 5.26
CA LEU A 22 11.43 10.34 4.14
C LEU A 22 12.32 9.38 3.33
N ILE A 23 12.98 8.43 4.01
CA ILE A 23 13.80 7.42 3.34
C ILE A 23 12.92 6.53 2.45
N CYS A 24 11.82 6.00 3.01
CA CYS A 24 10.88 5.15 2.27
C CYS A 24 10.24 5.89 1.10
N GLU A 25 9.81 7.14 1.31
CA GLU A 25 9.26 8.00 0.25
C GLU A 25 10.24 8.15 -0.91
N ASN A 26 11.52 8.43 -0.62
CA ASN A 26 12.54 8.58 -1.66
C ASN A 26 12.85 7.26 -2.39
N MET A 27 12.85 6.13 -1.68
CA MET A 27 13.05 4.81 -2.28
C MET A 27 11.91 4.46 -3.24
N ILE A 28 10.67 4.63 -2.81
CA ILE A 28 9.48 4.40 -3.64
C ILE A 28 9.48 5.35 -4.84
N ARG A 29 9.83 6.63 -4.64
CA ARG A 29 9.96 7.60 -5.74
C ARG A 29 10.97 7.14 -6.79
N LYS A 30 12.13 6.64 -6.35
CA LYS A 30 13.18 6.12 -7.24
C LYS A 30 12.65 4.98 -8.11
N ASP A 31 11.91 4.04 -7.52
CA ASP A 31 11.38 2.90 -8.26
C ASP A 31 10.33 3.35 -9.29
N LEU A 32 9.44 4.28 -8.93
CA LEU A 32 8.49 4.90 -9.87
C LEU A 32 9.18 5.67 -11.02
N GLU A 33 10.30 6.32 -10.75
CA GLU A 33 11.11 6.98 -11.79
C GLU A 33 11.78 5.96 -12.72
N ILE A 34 12.28 4.85 -12.19
CA ILE A 34 12.84 3.74 -12.97
C ILE A 34 11.78 3.15 -13.91
N PHE A 35 10.58 2.87 -13.40
CA PHE A 35 9.46 2.41 -14.22
C PHE A 35 9.19 3.36 -15.37
N ARG A 36 9.13 4.66 -15.10
CA ARG A 36 8.92 5.66 -16.16
C ARG A 36 10.03 5.63 -17.21
N ILE A 37 11.29 5.48 -16.80
CA ILE A 37 12.42 5.40 -17.74
C ILE A 37 12.28 4.15 -18.60
N GLN A 38 11.98 2.99 -18.00
CA GLN A 38 11.76 1.74 -18.73
C GLN A 38 10.61 1.89 -19.73
N ASP A 39 9.48 2.47 -19.31
CA ASP A 39 8.32 2.73 -20.17
C ASP A 39 8.70 3.62 -21.38
N ARG A 40 9.53 4.64 -21.16
CA ARG A 40 10.05 5.51 -22.24
C ARG A 40 11.02 4.78 -23.18
N MET A 41 11.81 3.86 -22.66
CA MET A 41 12.67 3.02 -23.49
C MET A 41 11.83 2.10 -24.38
N VAL A 42 10.75 1.51 -23.85
CA VAL A 42 9.80 0.71 -24.65
C VAL A 42 9.18 1.56 -25.77
N ASP A 43 8.74 2.78 -25.47
CA ASP A 43 8.19 3.69 -26.49
C ASP A 43 9.20 4.04 -27.60
N LEU A 44 10.48 4.17 -27.26
CA LEU A 44 11.54 4.58 -28.21
C LEU A 44 12.05 3.42 -29.06
N PHE A 45 12.27 2.25 -28.45
CA PHE A 45 12.89 1.11 -29.10
C PHE A 45 11.87 0.08 -29.61
N ASN A 46 10.60 0.20 -29.18
CA ASN A 46 9.52 -0.75 -29.48
C ASN A 46 9.86 -2.20 -29.11
N GLU A 47 10.81 -2.37 -28.18
CA GLU A 47 11.27 -3.65 -27.65
C GLU A 47 10.79 -3.78 -26.19
N ILE A 48 10.08 -4.87 -25.94
CA ILE A 48 9.40 -5.14 -24.67
C ILE A 48 10.39 -5.68 -23.62
N GLU A 49 11.59 -6.12 -24.01
CA GLU A 49 12.47 -6.94 -23.16
C GLU A 49 13.52 -6.17 -22.32
N PHE A 50 13.29 -4.89 -21.97
CA PHE A 50 14.15 -4.16 -21.02
C PHE A 50 13.89 -4.50 -19.54
N PHE A 51 13.15 -5.57 -19.25
CA PHE A 51 12.78 -5.97 -17.89
C PHE A 51 14.01 -6.43 -17.09
N SER A 52 14.23 -5.83 -15.92
CA SER A 52 14.54 -6.65 -14.74
C SER A 52 13.26 -7.43 -14.42
N ARG A 53 13.35 -8.70 -14.04
CA ARG A 53 12.18 -9.57 -13.78
C ARG A 53 11.11 -8.82 -12.96
N HIS A 54 9.81 -9.02 -13.26
CA HIS A 54 8.68 -8.46 -12.49
C HIS A 54 8.77 -8.70 -10.97
N GLU A 55 9.57 -9.67 -10.55
CA GLU A 55 9.84 -9.99 -9.14
C GLU A 55 10.79 -8.98 -8.44
N ASP A 56 11.61 -8.21 -9.18
CA ASP A 56 12.51 -7.19 -8.61
C ASP A 56 11.86 -5.79 -8.48
N GLU A 57 10.69 -5.61 -9.09
CA GLU A 57 10.14 -4.32 -9.50
C GLU A 57 9.50 -3.51 -8.35
N PHE A 58 9.32 -4.08 -7.15
CA PHE A 58 8.77 -3.37 -5.99
C PHE A 58 9.50 -3.64 -4.66
N SER A 59 10.78 -4.01 -4.72
CA SER A 59 11.59 -4.27 -3.51
C SER A 59 11.60 -3.11 -2.49
N SER A 60 11.45 -1.84 -2.94
CA SER A 60 11.34 -0.70 -2.01
C SER A 60 10.00 -0.63 -1.27
N ILE A 61 8.92 -1.17 -1.83
CA ILE A 61 7.62 -1.25 -1.16
C ILE A 61 7.68 -2.26 -0.02
N ASP A 62 8.22 -3.45 -0.30
CA ASP A 62 8.41 -4.48 0.71
C ASP A 62 9.31 -3.97 1.84
N PHE A 63 10.43 -3.33 1.49
CA PHE A 63 11.31 -2.73 2.47
C PHE A 63 10.62 -1.62 3.30
N ALA A 64 9.77 -0.80 2.68
CA ALA A 64 9.02 0.22 3.40
C ALA A 64 7.99 -0.40 4.37
N LEU A 65 7.34 -1.49 3.98
CA LEU A 65 6.45 -2.27 4.85
C LEU A 65 7.23 -2.86 6.03
N GLU A 66 8.39 -3.47 5.78
CA GLU A 66 9.24 -4.05 6.81
C GLU A 66 9.65 -3.00 7.86
N LEU A 67 10.11 -1.84 7.40
CA LEU A 67 10.48 -0.74 8.29
C LEU A 67 9.28 -0.19 9.05
N ALA A 68 8.16 0.06 8.37
CA ALA A 68 7.00 0.69 8.99
C ALA A 68 6.35 -0.21 10.06
N PHE A 69 6.26 -1.51 9.80
CA PHE A 69 5.67 -2.50 10.72
C PHE A 69 6.68 -3.08 11.71
N GLY A 70 7.98 -2.93 11.46
CA GLY A 70 9.04 -3.51 12.30
C GLY A 70 9.07 -5.02 12.28
N LYS A 71 8.68 -5.61 11.16
CA LYS A 71 8.55 -7.04 10.93
C LYS A 71 9.24 -7.38 9.60
N LYS A 72 9.60 -8.64 9.40
CA LYS A 72 9.97 -9.08 8.05
C LYS A 72 8.75 -9.11 7.14
N ILE A 73 8.94 -9.03 5.83
CA ILE A 73 7.81 -8.94 4.89
C ILE A 73 6.89 -10.17 4.97
N ASP A 74 7.45 -11.35 5.22
CA ASP A 74 6.72 -12.62 5.41
C ASP A 74 5.93 -12.69 6.74
N GLU A 75 6.17 -11.75 7.66
CA GLU A 75 5.45 -11.59 8.93
C GLU A 75 4.40 -10.46 8.88
N VAL A 76 4.38 -9.67 7.80
CA VAL A 76 3.33 -8.67 7.54
C VAL A 76 2.11 -9.41 6.97
N ASP A 77 0.91 -8.96 7.33
CA ASP A 77 -0.32 -9.57 6.81
C ASP A 77 -0.36 -9.50 5.29
N GLU A 78 -0.54 -10.66 4.65
CA GLU A 78 -0.51 -10.81 3.19
C GLU A 78 -1.51 -9.89 2.48
N LYS A 79 -2.65 -9.58 3.10
CA LYS A 79 -3.62 -8.64 2.51
C LYS A 79 -3.07 -7.22 2.46
N ILE A 80 -2.33 -6.80 3.48
CA ILE A 80 -1.71 -5.47 3.51
C ILE A 80 -0.65 -5.40 2.41
N VAL A 81 0.20 -6.41 2.31
CA VAL A 81 1.22 -6.52 1.26
C VAL A 81 0.57 -6.45 -0.12
N GLY A 82 -0.45 -7.29 -0.36
CA GLY A 82 -1.18 -7.32 -1.63
C GLY A 82 -1.89 -6.00 -1.97
N ILE A 83 -2.55 -5.36 -1.00
CA ILE A 83 -3.21 -4.05 -1.23
C ILE A 83 -2.18 -2.99 -1.63
N VAL A 84 -1.08 -2.87 -0.88
CA VAL A 84 -0.08 -1.83 -1.12
C VAL A 84 0.65 -2.08 -2.45
N GLY A 85 0.99 -3.33 -2.77
CA GLY A 85 1.59 -3.71 -4.04
C GLY A 85 0.69 -3.35 -5.24
N GLU A 86 -0.59 -3.70 -5.16
CA GLU A 86 -1.57 -3.37 -6.20
C GLU A 86 -1.76 -1.86 -6.38
N ILE A 87 -1.78 -1.09 -5.28
CA ILE A 87 -1.85 0.37 -5.33
C ILE A 87 -0.61 0.94 -6.03
N ALA A 88 0.59 0.49 -5.64
CA ALA A 88 1.83 0.97 -6.21
C ALA A 88 1.90 0.71 -7.72
N LEU A 89 1.60 -0.53 -8.15
CA LEU A 89 1.59 -0.93 -9.55
C LEU A 89 0.60 -0.10 -10.37
N ASN A 90 -0.65 -0.02 -9.92
CA ASN A 90 -1.69 0.68 -10.67
C ASN A 90 -1.47 2.20 -10.69
N ALA A 91 -0.95 2.78 -9.60
CA ALA A 91 -0.57 4.19 -9.58
C ALA A 91 0.62 4.47 -10.50
N ALA A 92 1.61 3.57 -10.55
CA ALA A 92 2.73 3.68 -11.49
C ALA A 92 2.23 3.75 -12.94
N PHE A 93 1.28 2.92 -13.35
CA PHE A 93 0.76 2.94 -14.73
C PHE A 93 -0.32 4.00 -14.99
N PHE A 94 -0.82 4.69 -13.96
CA PHE A 94 -1.90 5.65 -14.15
C PHE A 94 -1.48 6.87 -14.97
N TYR A 95 -0.22 7.31 -14.89
CA TYR A 95 0.29 8.40 -15.74
C TYR A 95 0.24 8.06 -17.23
N ARG A 96 0.51 6.80 -17.57
CA ARG A 96 0.57 6.31 -18.94
C ARG A 96 -0.79 6.33 -19.62
N ARG A 97 -1.87 6.12 -18.86
CA ARG A 97 -3.26 6.10 -19.36
C ARG A 97 -3.78 7.49 -19.80
N GLY A 98 -2.92 8.51 -19.88
CA GLY A 98 -3.29 9.87 -20.27
C GLY A 98 -4.22 10.57 -19.28
N LYS A 99 -4.38 10.03 -18.08
CA LYS A 99 -5.29 10.53 -17.05
C LYS A 99 -4.68 11.64 -16.18
N ILE A 100 -3.44 12.05 -16.48
CA ILE A 100 -2.75 13.12 -15.76
C ILE A 100 -2.75 14.39 -16.60
N GLN A 101 -3.25 15.46 -16.00
CA GLN A 101 -3.12 16.82 -16.50
C GLN A 101 -2.07 17.53 -15.63
N GLY A 102 -0.78 17.40 -15.94
CA GLY A 102 0.29 18.01 -15.13
C GLY A 102 1.69 17.43 -15.36
N ASP A 103 2.65 17.90 -14.55
CA ASP A 103 4.03 17.42 -14.55
C ASP A 103 4.11 15.99 -14.00
N VAL A 104 4.64 15.08 -14.81
CA VAL A 104 4.82 13.67 -14.44
C VAL A 104 5.80 13.49 -13.28
N ILE A 105 6.81 14.36 -13.14
CA ILE A 105 7.75 14.29 -12.00
C ILE A 105 7.04 14.65 -10.69
N GLU A 106 6.21 15.70 -10.71
CA GLU A 106 5.39 16.08 -9.57
C GLU A 106 4.41 14.95 -9.21
N TYR A 107 3.78 14.35 -10.22
CA TYR A 107 2.91 13.18 -10.02
C TYR A 107 3.63 12.02 -9.34
N ILE A 108 4.83 11.65 -9.82
CA ILE A 108 5.62 10.56 -9.24
C ILE A 108 5.95 10.88 -7.77
N SER A 109 6.39 12.10 -7.49
CA SER A 109 6.70 12.54 -6.12
C SER A 109 5.47 12.47 -5.20
N LEU A 110 4.32 12.97 -5.66
CA LEU A 110 3.06 12.91 -4.90
C LEU A 110 2.59 11.46 -4.70
N THR A 111 2.77 10.61 -5.70
CA THR A 111 2.39 9.19 -5.65
C THR A 111 3.23 8.44 -4.63
N ALA A 112 4.56 8.62 -4.65
CA ALA A 112 5.46 8.03 -3.67
C ALA A 112 5.05 8.42 -2.25
N LYS A 113 4.85 9.72 -2.00
CA LYS A 113 4.40 10.24 -0.71
C LYS A 113 3.09 9.60 -0.25
N LYS A 114 2.07 9.54 -1.12
CA LYS A 114 0.76 8.94 -0.80
C LYS A 114 0.86 7.46 -0.45
N ILE A 115 1.71 6.71 -1.14
CA ILE A 115 1.95 5.29 -0.83
C ILE A 115 2.66 5.16 0.52
N THR A 116 3.68 5.98 0.79
CA THR A 116 4.35 6.00 2.10
C THR A 116 3.39 6.37 3.23
N GLU A 117 2.49 7.33 3.02
CA GLU A 117 1.43 7.70 3.98
C GLU A 117 0.50 6.52 4.28
N ILE A 118 0.09 5.77 3.26
CA ILE A 118 -0.73 4.56 3.42
C ILE A 118 0.01 3.55 4.32
N ILE A 119 1.26 3.23 3.99
CA ILE A 119 2.08 2.25 4.71
C ILE A 119 2.28 2.66 6.18
N PHE A 120 2.77 3.88 6.41
CA PHE A 120 3.13 4.35 7.75
C PHE A 120 1.92 4.62 8.64
N THR A 121 0.76 4.93 8.06
CA THR A 121 -0.45 5.10 8.85
C THR A 121 -1.06 3.75 9.21
N ALA A 122 -1.10 2.79 8.27
CA ALA A 122 -1.59 1.45 8.55
C ALA A 122 -0.76 0.73 9.62
N SER A 123 0.55 0.97 9.67
CA SER A 123 1.41 0.34 10.68
C SER A 123 1.29 0.91 12.10
N LEU A 124 0.49 1.98 12.29
CA LEU A 124 0.12 2.48 13.62
C LEU A 124 -1.08 1.74 14.22
N GLU A 125 -1.81 0.96 13.41
CA GLU A 125 -2.99 0.24 13.86
C GLU A 125 -2.61 -1.01 14.65
N THR A 126 -3.43 -1.34 15.64
CA THR A 126 -3.12 -2.41 16.61
C THR A 126 -3.37 -3.82 16.09
N THR A 127 -4.19 -3.95 15.04
CA THR A 127 -4.58 -5.25 14.47
C THR A 127 -4.45 -5.22 12.95
N PRO A 128 -4.17 -6.37 12.30
CA PRO A 128 -4.10 -6.46 10.85
C PRO A 128 -5.39 -6.04 10.14
N ASP A 129 -6.56 -6.36 10.72
CA ASP A 129 -7.85 -5.96 10.16
C ASP A 129 -8.03 -4.44 10.15
N MET A 130 -7.64 -3.74 11.23
CA MET A 130 -7.69 -2.28 11.30
C MET A 130 -6.67 -1.63 10.35
N ALA A 131 -5.46 -2.19 10.27
CA ALA A 131 -4.44 -1.76 9.32
C ALA A 131 -4.93 -1.91 7.86
N THR A 132 -5.61 -3.02 7.54
CA THR A 132 -6.23 -3.26 6.24
C THR A 132 -7.28 -2.21 5.93
N VAL A 133 -8.21 -1.94 6.85
CA VAL A 133 -9.21 -0.87 6.69
C VAL A 133 -8.52 0.47 6.43
N LYS A 134 -7.46 0.77 7.18
CA LYS A 134 -6.71 2.02 7.04
C LYS A 134 -6.05 2.17 5.67
N CYS A 135 -5.49 1.09 5.13
CA CYS A 135 -4.95 1.07 3.77
C CYS A 135 -6.03 1.44 2.75
N LEU A 136 -7.22 0.85 2.86
CA LEU A 136 -8.32 1.06 1.91
C LEU A 136 -8.90 2.48 2.01
N GLU A 137 -9.13 2.97 3.22
CA GLU A 137 -9.61 4.34 3.46
C GLU A 137 -8.67 5.38 2.85
N LEU A 138 -7.37 5.23 3.11
CA LEU A 138 -6.36 6.16 2.59
C LEU A 138 -6.18 6.00 1.08
N PHE A 139 -6.28 4.78 0.52
CA PHE A 139 -6.29 4.57 -0.91
C PHE A 139 -7.40 5.37 -1.59
N HIS A 140 -8.66 5.17 -1.18
CA HIS A 140 -9.80 5.87 -1.79
C HIS A 140 -9.71 7.39 -1.63
N LYS A 141 -9.16 7.86 -0.49
CA LYS A 141 -8.91 9.28 -0.26
C LYS A 141 -7.81 9.83 -1.18
N ASN A 142 -6.70 9.12 -1.31
CA ASN A 142 -5.50 9.61 -1.99
C ASN A 142 -5.57 9.42 -3.52
N PHE A 143 -6.36 8.44 -3.98
CA PHE A 143 -6.49 8.05 -5.38
C PHE A 143 -7.97 7.89 -5.80
N PRO A 144 -8.80 8.94 -5.69
CA PRO A 144 -10.25 8.83 -5.93
C PRO A 144 -10.63 8.43 -7.36
N ASN A 145 -9.71 8.60 -8.32
CA ASN A 145 -9.92 8.29 -9.74
C ASN A 145 -9.23 6.98 -10.18
N LEU A 146 -8.58 6.28 -9.25
CA LEU A 146 -7.90 5.03 -9.50
C LEU A 146 -8.81 3.88 -9.08
N GLU A 147 -9.23 3.07 -10.04
CA GLU A 147 -10.01 1.86 -9.79
C GLU A 147 -9.09 0.66 -9.86
N ILE A 148 -9.06 -0.11 -8.77
CA ILE A 148 -8.29 -1.35 -8.67
C ILE A 148 -9.25 -2.43 -8.20
N GLU A 149 -9.54 -3.40 -9.07
CA GLU A 149 -10.57 -4.41 -8.83
C GLU A 149 -10.32 -5.20 -7.55
N TYR A 150 -9.08 -5.66 -7.34
CA TYR A 150 -8.68 -6.37 -6.12
C TYR A 150 -8.98 -5.56 -4.84
N VAL A 151 -8.54 -4.30 -4.81
CA VAL A 151 -8.71 -3.40 -3.65
C VAL A 151 -10.19 -3.09 -3.41
N ASN A 152 -10.94 -2.81 -4.48
CA ASN A 152 -12.39 -2.54 -4.41
C ASN A 152 -13.17 -3.75 -3.91
N ASN A 153 -12.78 -4.97 -4.32
CA ASN A 153 -13.41 -6.21 -3.87
C ASN A 153 -13.21 -6.42 -2.37
N ILE A 154 -12.00 -6.16 -1.84
CA ILE A 154 -11.74 -6.24 -0.40
C ILE A 154 -12.58 -5.20 0.35
N TYR A 155 -12.64 -3.97 -0.15
CA TYR A 155 -13.44 -2.90 0.46
C TYR A 155 -14.93 -3.27 0.53
N ALA A 156 -15.49 -3.81 -0.56
CA ALA A 156 -16.88 -4.26 -0.60
C ALA A 156 -17.16 -5.42 0.35
N GLN A 157 -16.21 -6.35 0.54
CA GLN A 157 -16.35 -7.45 1.51
C GLN A 157 -16.35 -6.95 2.96
N LEU A 158 -15.60 -5.90 3.26
CA LEU A 158 -15.57 -5.28 4.59
C LEU A 158 -16.86 -4.50 4.87
N GLY A 159 -17.42 -3.78 3.89
CA GLY A 159 -18.73 -3.13 4.03
C GLY A 159 -19.84 -4.12 4.36
N LYS A 160 -19.87 -5.27 3.67
CA LYS A 160 -20.81 -6.38 3.96
C LYS A 160 -20.63 -6.98 5.36
N ARG A 161 -19.42 -6.96 5.92
CA ARG A 161 -19.14 -7.44 7.29
C ARG A 161 -19.56 -6.45 8.37
N GLN A 162 -19.56 -5.15 8.08
CA GLN A 162 -20.06 -4.14 9.01
C GLN A 162 -21.59 -4.19 9.13
N ASP A 163 -22.29 -4.43 8.03
CA ASP A 163 -23.76 -4.62 8.04
C ASP A 163 -24.19 -5.86 8.85
N LEU A 164 -23.36 -6.90 8.90
CA LEU A 164 -23.60 -8.10 9.72
C LEU A 164 -23.37 -7.88 11.23
N ARG A 165 -22.74 -6.77 11.65
CA ARG A 165 -22.56 -6.43 13.07
C ARG A 165 -23.71 -5.57 13.64
N VAL A 166 -24.69 -5.17 12.82
CA VAL A 166 -25.84 -4.35 13.25
C VAL A 166 -27.02 -5.19 13.77
N PHE A 167 -27.03 -6.52 13.59
CA PHE A 167 -28.08 -7.40 14.12
C PHE A 167 -27.51 -8.52 14.99
N ASN A 168 -27.11 -8.17 16.21
CA ASN A 168 -27.18 -9.07 17.37
C ASN A 168 -27.15 -8.22 18.64
N ILE A 169 -28.20 -7.41 18.83
CA ILE A 169 -28.64 -7.09 20.17
C ILE A 169 -29.31 -8.36 20.68
N PRO A 170 -28.86 -8.98 21.78
CA PRO A 170 -29.66 -9.99 22.44
C PRO A 170 -30.95 -9.27 22.86
N GLY A 171 -32.06 -9.61 22.21
CA GLY A 171 -33.37 -9.23 22.70
C GLY A 171 -33.51 -9.85 24.08
N ASP A 172 -33.33 -9.05 25.11
CA ASP A 172 -33.56 -9.45 26.49
C ASP A 172 -35.07 -9.73 26.60
N GLY A 173 -35.41 -11.00 26.46
CA GLY A 173 -36.77 -11.51 26.48
C GLY A 173 -37.35 -11.40 27.87
N THR A 174 -37.78 -10.20 28.26
CA THR A 174 -38.63 -9.97 29.43
C THR A 174 -39.84 -9.12 29.06
N PHE A 175 -40.72 -9.70 28.24
CA PHE A 175 -42.14 -9.36 28.29
C PHE A 175 -42.92 -10.67 28.48
N GLY A 176 -43.33 -10.91 29.71
CA GLY A 176 -44.22 -12.01 30.08
C GLY A 176 -44.60 -11.91 31.54
N GLY A 177 -45.86 -11.54 31.81
CA GLY A 177 -46.44 -11.65 33.14
C GLY A 177 -47.52 -10.61 33.43
N GLY A 178 -48.67 -10.74 32.77
CA GLY A 178 -49.91 -10.23 33.31
C GLY A 178 -50.38 -11.13 34.47
N GLY A 179 -50.94 -10.50 35.50
CA GLY A 179 -51.55 -11.10 36.68
C GLY A 179 -51.98 -9.99 37.64
#